data_AF-A0A0R2MSQ3-F1
#
_entry.id   AF-A0A0R2MSQ3-F1
#
_cell.length_a   1.000
_cell.length_b   1.000
_cell.length_c   1.000
_cell.angle_alpha   90.00
_cell.angle_beta   90.00
_cell.angle_gamma   90.00
#
_symmetry.space_group_name_H-M   'P 1'
#
loop_
_entity.id
_entity.type
_entity.pdbx_description
1 polymer ?
#
loop_
_entity_poly.entity_id
_entity_poly.type
_entity_poly.pdbx_seq_one_letter_code
_entity_poly.pdbx_strand_id
1 'polypeptide(L)'
;MTSKATTMKVSFGGLQLDLRLGARDIVRVERRLNESMVNMFVSSEGGMKLPPANKLLIVLQEANQTHGVSDDDLIEAFDKFLSAGKTPMDLMKIVQDLLDQAGFLGSKTEATKTEKVSGNVVSLDTPTEPTSDLD
;
A
#
# COMPACT_ATOMS: atom_id res chain seq x y z
N MET A 1 21.36 13.70 3.06
CA MET A 1 20.99 13.77 1.64
C MET A 1 19.46 13.75 1.58
N THR A 2 18.82 14.86 1.19
CA THR A 2 17.36 14.95 1.07
C THR A 2 16.94 14.33 -0.26
N SER A 3 16.31 13.15 -0.25
CA SER A 3 15.70 12.59 -1.45
C SER A 3 14.64 13.59 -1.94
N LYS A 4 14.86 14.14 -3.14
CA LYS A 4 13.92 15.07 -3.77
C LYS A 4 12.72 14.23 -4.20
N ALA A 5 11.60 14.31 -3.48
CA ALA A 5 10.39 13.57 -3.83
C ALA A 5 10.01 13.85 -5.29
N THR A 6 10.04 12.80 -6.10
CA THR A 6 9.75 12.82 -7.54
C THR A 6 8.24 12.77 -7.75
N THR A 7 7.72 13.57 -8.69
CA THR A 7 6.31 13.57 -9.05
C THR A 7 6.03 12.45 -10.07
N MET A 8 5.07 11.59 -9.77
CA MET A 8 4.57 10.50 -10.62
C MET A 8 3.31 10.96 -11.36
N LYS A 9 3.27 10.78 -12.69
CA LYS A 9 2.08 11.05 -13.49
C LYS A 9 1.25 9.78 -13.66
N VAL A 10 -0.05 9.82 -13.35
CA VAL A 10 -0.96 8.68 -13.43
C VAL A 10 -2.25 9.05 -14.14
N SER A 11 -2.76 8.17 -15.00
CA SER A 11 -4.12 8.26 -15.53
C SER A 11 -5.07 7.49 -14.61
N PHE A 12 -6.06 8.18 -14.06
CA PHE A 12 -7.01 7.61 -13.09
C PHE A 12 -8.42 8.08 -13.43
N GLY A 13 -9.27 7.17 -13.92
CA GLY A 13 -10.67 7.48 -14.21
C GLY A 13 -10.91 8.58 -15.24
N GLY A 14 -9.96 8.80 -16.15
CA GLY A 14 -9.98 9.91 -17.11
C GLY A 14 -9.34 11.21 -16.61
N LEU A 15 -8.92 11.26 -15.34
CA LEU A 15 -8.08 12.34 -14.82
C LEU A 15 -6.61 12.03 -15.06
N GLN A 16 -5.82 13.08 -15.30
CA GLN A 16 -4.37 13.00 -15.33
C GLN A 16 -3.85 13.62 -14.03
N LEU A 17 -3.39 12.76 -13.13
CA LEU A 17 -2.95 13.13 -11.79
C LEU A 17 -1.44 13.25 -11.72
N ASP A 18 -0.97 14.34 -11.13
CA ASP A 18 0.40 14.53 -10.70
C ASP A 18 0.51 14.17 -9.22
N LEU A 19 1.02 12.98 -8.91
CA LEU A 19 1.13 12.44 -7.56
C LEU A 19 2.52 12.67 -6.99
N ARG A 20 2.61 13.15 -5.76
CA ARG A 20 3.87 13.28 -5.02
C ARG A 20 3.60 13.03 -3.55
N LEU A 21 4.37 12.13 -2.96
CA LEU A 21 4.25 11.82 -1.54
C LEU A 21 5.57 12.19 -0.82
N GLY A 22 5.52 13.24 -0.01
CA GLY A 22 6.61 13.66 0.85
C GLY A 22 6.30 13.41 2.33
N ALA A 23 7.30 13.68 3.20
CA ALA A 23 7.18 13.45 4.65
C ALA A 23 5.97 14.14 5.29
N ARG A 24 5.62 15.35 4.85
CA ARG A 24 4.43 16.07 5.35
C ARG A 24 3.13 15.39 4.94
N ASP A 25 3.09 14.86 3.73
CA ASP A 25 1.90 14.24 3.15
C ASP A 25 1.64 12.89 3.84
N ILE A 26 2.72 12.12 4.10
CA ILE A 26 2.65 10.89 4.91
C ILE A 26 2.01 11.15 6.28
N VAL A 27 2.45 12.19 7.00
CA VAL A 27 1.87 12.53 8.31
C VAL A 27 0.40 12.95 8.20
N ARG A 28 0.00 13.61 7.12
CA ARG A 28 -1.43 13.97 6.90
C ARG A 28 -2.27 12.74 6.58
N VAL A 29 -1.76 11.83 5.75
CA VAL A 29 -2.39 10.54 5.46
C VAL A 29 -2.63 9.77 6.76
N GLU A 30 -1.61 9.58 7.59
CA GLU A 30 -1.75 8.82 8.85
C GLU A 30 -2.77 9.45 9.80
N ARG A 31 -2.82 10.79 9.88
CA ARG A 31 -3.84 11.51 10.65
C ARG A 31 -5.25 11.29 10.11
N ARG A 32 -5.44 11.29 8.78
CA ARG A 32 -6.75 11.03 8.14
C ARG A 32 -7.16 9.56 8.29
N LEU A 33 -6.21 8.63 8.25
CA LEU A 33 -6.47 7.20 8.44
C LEU A 33 -6.67 6.81 9.91
N ASN A 34 -6.17 7.62 10.85
CA ASN A 34 -6.07 7.32 12.28
C ASN A 34 -5.29 6.02 12.58
N GLU A 35 -4.34 5.69 11.71
CA GLU A 35 -3.43 4.55 11.83
C GLU A 35 -2.17 4.81 10.99
N SER A 36 -1.11 4.02 11.21
CA SER A 36 0.08 4.11 10.36
C SER A 36 -0.19 3.54 8.97
N MET A 37 0.43 4.16 7.95
CA MET A 37 0.41 3.66 6.57
C MET A 37 0.98 2.23 6.46
N VAL A 38 1.89 1.83 7.35
CA VAL A 38 2.42 0.45 7.38
C VAL A 38 1.33 -0.55 7.81
N ASN A 39 0.55 -0.22 8.84
CA ASN A 39 -0.56 -1.04 9.33
C ASN A 39 -1.69 -1.17 8.30
N MET A 40 -1.70 -0.32 7.28
CA MET A 40 -2.62 -0.45 6.16
C MET A 40 -2.32 -1.73 5.34
N PHE A 41 -1.05 -2.07 5.15
CA PHE A 41 -0.60 -3.21 4.32
C PHE A 41 -0.21 -4.45 5.13
N VAL A 42 0.09 -4.31 6.42
CA VAL A 42 0.47 -5.41 7.31
C VAL A 42 -0.64 -5.63 8.34
N SER A 43 -1.06 -6.89 8.52
CA SER A 43 -1.99 -7.28 9.58
C SER A 43 -1.29 -7.40 10.93
N SER A 44 -2.06 -7.43 12.02
CA SER A 44 -1.54 -7.68 13.37
C SER A 44 -0.82 -9.03 13.51
N GLU A 45 -1.12 -9.97 12.63
CA GLU A 45 -0.51 -11.31 12.57
C GLU A 45 0.76 -11.35 11.70
N GLY A 46 1.18 -10.20 11.16
CA GLY A 46 2.36 -10.08 10.29
C GLY A 46 2.12 -10.51 8.83
N GLY A 47 0.92 -10.97 8.50
CA GLY A 47 0.51 -11.26 7.11
C GLY A 47 0.24 -9.99 6.31
N MET A 48 0.52 -10.01 5.00
CA MET A 48 0.16 -8.91 4.10
C MET A 48 -1.36 -8.89 3.89
N LYS A 49 -1.99 -7.72 4.04
CA LYS A 49 -3.42 -7.52 3.81
C LYS A 49 -3.66 -6.47 2.73
N LEU A 50 -4.73 -6.67 1.95
CA LEU A 50 -5.19 -5.69 0.98
C LEU A 50 -5.88 -4.53 1.72
N PRO A 51 -5.40 -3.28 1.57
CA PRO A 51 -6.09 -2.14 2.12
C PRO A 51 -7.50 -1.97 1.53
N PRO A 52 -8.48 -1.55 2.33
CA PRO A 52 -9.75 -1.05 1.83
C PRO A 52 -9.58 0.10 0.84
N ALA A 53 -10.46 0.17 -0.17
CA ALA A 53 -10.36 1.16 -1.24
C ALA A 53 -10.38 2.61 -0.73
N ASN A 54 -11.18 2.93 0.30
CA ASN A 54 -11.21 4.26 0.91
C ASN A 54 -9.84 4.68 1.47
N LYS A 55 -9.08 3.75 2.05
CA LYS A 55 -7.74 4.06 2.57
C LYS A 55 -6.75 4.31 1.44
N LEU A 56 -6.82 3.52 0.36
CA LEU A 56 -6.01 3.74 -0.85
C LEU A 56 -6.32 5.10 -1.49
N LEU A 57 -7.60 5.48 -1.55
CA LEU A 57 -8.03 6.78 -2.09
C LEU A 57 -7.53 7.94 -1.23
N ILE A 58 -7.51 7.82 0.11
CA ILE A 58 -6.94 8.85 1.00
C ILE A 58 -5.46 9.09 0.68
N VAL A 59 -4.69 8.04 0.43
CA VAL A 59 -3.28 8.19 0.01
C VAL A 59 -3.19 8.94 -1.32
N LEU A 60 -4.05 8.59 -2.28
CA LEU A 60 -4.08 9.22 -3.60
C LEU A 60 -4.47 10.71 -3.50
N GLN A 61 -5.47 11.03 -2.68
CA GLN A 61 -5.96 12.39 -2.41
C GLN A 61 -4.85 13.27 -1.81
N GLU A 62 -4.16 12.80 -0.77
CA GLU A 62 -3.09 13.57 -0.15
C GLU A 62 -1.84 13.72 -1.02
N ALA A 63 -1.57 12.73 -1.87
CA ALA A 63 -0.46 12.77 -2.80
C ALA A 63 -0.76 13.62 -4.04
N ASN A 64 -2.03 13.90 -4.35
CA ASN A 64 -2.41 14.63 -5.55
C ASN A 64 -1.95 16.11 -5.48
N GLN A 65 -1.16 16.52 -6.47
CA GLN A 65 -0.68 17.89 -6.67
C GLN A 65 -1.41 18.59 -7.83
N THR A 66 -2.34 17.90 -8.49
CA THR A 66 -3.07 18.44 -9.63
C THR A 66 -4.03 19.53 -9.17
N HIS A 67 -3.84 20.74 -9.67
CA HIS A 67 -4.74 21.85 -9.37
C HIS A 67 -6.14 21.60 -9.93
N GLY A 68 -7.17 21.92 -9.14
CA GLY A 68 -8.56 21.85 -9.58
C GLY A 68 -9.18 20.45 -9.52
N VAL A 69 -8.52 19.46 -8.92
CA VAL A 69 -9.09 18.13 -8.66
C VAL A 69 -9.45 18.04 -7.18
N SER A 70 -10.74 17.91 -6.88
CA SER A 70 -11.29 17.72 -5.53
C SER A 70 -11.30 16.24 -5.11
N ASP A 71 -11.57 16.01 -3.82
CA ASP A 71 -11.77 14.66 -3.30
C ASP A 71 -12.97 13.96 -3.97
N ASP A 72 -14.03 14.70 -4.31
CA ASP A 72 -15.21 14.19 -5.01
C ASP A 72 -14.88 13.80 -6.46
N ASP A 73 -14.08 14.61 -7.16
CA ASP A 73 -13.61 14.28 -8.52
C ASP A 73 -12.79 12.98 -8.53
N LEU A 74 -12.01 12.72 -7.48
CA LEU A 74 -11.27 11.47 -7.31
C LEU A 74 -12.19 10.28 -7.03
N ILE A 75 -13.30 10.48 -6.32
CA ILE A 75 -14.32 9.43 -6.11
C ILE A 75 -15.02 9.11 -7.43
N GLU A 76 -15.43 10.12 -8.20
CA GLU A 76 -16.00 9.93 -9.53
C GLU A 76 -15.02 9.26 -10.50
N ALA A 77 -13.75 9.64 -10.44
CA ALA A 77 -12.69 8.99 -11.19
C ALA A 77 -12.51 7.53 -10.78
N PHE A 78 -12.66 7.20 -9.49
CA PHE A 78 -12.62 5.82 -9.04
C PHE A 78 -13.79 5.00 -9.59
N ASP A 79 -14.99 5.57 -9.66
CA ASP A 79 -16.14 4.90 -10.29
C ASP A 79 -15.90 4.64 -11.78
N LYS A 80 -15.36 5.62 -12.51
CA LYS A 80 -14.94 5.45 -13.91
C LYS A 80 -13.83 4.41 -14.07
N PHE A 81 -12.89 4.37 -13.12
CA PHE A 81 -11.80 3.38 -13.10
C PHE A 81 -12.36 1.96 -12.97
N LEU A 82 -13.31 1.74 -12.06
CA LEU A 82 -14.00 0.45 -11.89
C LEU A 82 -14.85 0.10 -13.13
N SER A 83 -15.59 1.07 -13.66
CA SER A 83 -16.42 0.91 -14.86
C SER A 83 -15.61 0.54 -16.11
N ALA A 84 -14.34 0.93 -16.17
CA ALA A 84 -13.39 0.55 -17.22
C ALA A 84 -12.81 -0.88 -17.04
N GLY A 85 -13.33 -1.67 -16.09
CA GLY A 85 -12.90 -3.04 -15.82
C GLY A 85 -11.64 -3.15 -14.95
N LYS A 86 -11.19 -2.05 -14.33
CA LYS A 86 -10.11 -2.09 -13.33
C LYS A 86 -10.64 -2.48 -11.97
N THR A 87 -9.74 -2.92 -11.10
CA THR A 87 -10.07 -3.44 -9.78
C THR A 87 -9.41 -2.63 -8.66
N PRO A 88 -9.87 -2.76 -7.40
CA PRO A 88 -9.15 -2.20 -6.26
C PRO A 88 -7.69 -2.68 -6.15
N MET A 89 -7.36 -3.85 -6.69
CA MET A 89 -5.98 -4.34 -6.79
C MET A 89 -5.12 -3.48 -7.73
N ASP A 90 -5.71 -2.94 -8.80
CA ASP A 90 -5.00 -2.03 -9.71
C ASP A 90 -4.77 -0.66 -9.08
N LEU A 91 -5.74 -0.17 -8.29
CA LEU A 91 -5.54 1.01 -7.45
C LEU A 91 -4.41 0.77 -6.43
N MET A 92 -4.37 -0.39 -5.79
CA MET A 92 -3.31 -0.74 -4.86
C MET A 92 -1.93 -0.69 -5.54
N LYS A 93 -1.80 -1.17 -6.78
CA LYS A 93 -0.52 -1.09 -7.53
C LYS A 93 -0.07 0.36 -7.73
N ILE A 94 -0.99 1.25 -8.13
CA ILE A 94 -0.71 2.68 -8.27
C ILE A 94 -0.19 3.27 -6.96
N VAL A 95 -0.83 2.93 -5.83
CA VAL A 95 -0.41 3.39 -4.52
C VAL A 95 0.94 2.81 -4.12
N GLN A 96 1.20 1.52 -4.40
CA GLN A 96 2.51 0.91 -4.15
C GLN A 96 3.62 1.61 -4.94
N ASP A 97 3.42 1.85 -6.23
CA ASP A 97 4.39 2.56 -7.09
C ASP A 97 4.70 3.97 -6.56
N LEU A 98 3.67 4.67 -6.05
CA LEU A 98 3.83 5.98 -5.41
C LEU A 98 4.67 5.87 -4.12
N LEU A 99 4.43 4.87 -3.29
CA LEU A 99 5.18 4.63 -2.05
C LEU A 99 6.64 4.25 -2.34
N ASP A 100 6.88 3.42 -3.35
CA ASP A 100 8.22 3.06 -3.82
C ASP A 100 8.98 4.30 -4.30
N GLN A 101 8.36 5.15 -5.12
CA GLN A 101 8.98 6.41 -5.58
C GLN A 101 9.25 7.40 -4.45
N ALA A 102 8.42 7.40 -3.41
CA ALA A 102 8.65 8.19 -2.20
C ALA A 102 9.78 7.64 -1.32
N GLY A 103 10.28 6.42 -1.61
CA GLY A 103 11.24 5.71 -0.78
C GLY A 103 10.63 5.19 0.53
N PHE A 104 9.30 5.12 0.62
CA PHE A 104 8.58 4.71 1.83
C PHE A 104 8.84 3.24 2.17
N LEU A 105 8.98 2.39 1.15
CA LEU A 105 9.23 0.95 1.32
C LEU A 105 10.72 0.61 1.47
N GLY A 106 11.60 1.61 1.46
CA GLY A 106 13.05 1.44 1.45
C GLY A 106 13.59 1.10 0.06
N SER A 107 14.84 1.49 -0.24
CA SER A 107 15.47 1.08 -1.49
C SER A 107 15.72 -0.44 -1.47
N LYS A 108 15.37 -1.13 -2.55
CA LYS A 108 15.87 -2.49 -2.84
C LYS A 108 17.38 -2.45 -3.06
N THR A 109 18.14 -2.14 -2.03
CA THR A 109 19.57 -2.40 -1.97
C THR A 109 19.72 -3.85 -1.55
N GLU A 110 20.59 -4.58 -2.25
CA GLU A 110 20.88 -5.98 -2.01
C GLU A 110 20.97 -6.34 -0.52
N ALA A 111 20.48 -7.53 -0.19
CA ALA A 111 20.44 -8.09 1.15
C ALA A 111 21.75 -7.86 1.92
N THR A 112 21.68 -7.12 3.03
CA THR A 112 22.63 -7.25 4.14
C THR A 112 21.89 -7.01 5.47
N LYS A 113 21.58 -8.11 6.18
CA LYS A 113 21.47 -8.30 7.65
C LYS A 113 21.21 -7.02 8.49
N THR A 114 20.23 -6.86 9.39
CA THR A 114 19.31 -7.70 10.18
C THR A 114 18.33 -6.67 10.77
N GLU A 115 17.02 -6.89 10.82
CA GLU A 115 16.42 -7.54 11.99
C GLU A 115 15.49 -8.68 11.57
N LYS A 116 15.85 -9.88 12.02
CA LYS A 116 14.84 -10.88 12.33
C LYS A 116 13.88 -10.25 13.34
N VAL A 117 12.64 -10.01 12.95
CA VAL A 117 11.57 -10.36 13.87
C VAL A 117 11.66 -11.87 13.99
N SER A 118 12.21 -12.34 15.10
CA SER A 118 12.25 -13.76 15.44
C SER A 118 10.84 -14.23 15.78
N GLY A 119 9.96 -14.27 14.78
CA GLY A 119 8.81 -15.15 14.78
C GLY A 119 9.32 -16.52 14.38
N ASN A 120 9.36 -17.43 15.34
CA ASN A 120 9.69 -18.83 15.12
C ASN A 120 8.78 -19.38 14.01
N VAL A 121 9.29 -19.50 12.79
CA VAL A 121 8.65 -20.28 11.73
C VAL A 121 8.78 -21.74 12.15
N VAL A 122 7.83 -22.21 12.95
CA VAL A 122 7.60 -23.64 13.13
C VAL A 122 7.17 -24.15 11.76
N SER A 123 8.06 -24.87 11.10
CA SER A 123 7.71 -25.75 9.99
C SER A 123 6.55 -26.62 10.47
N LEU A 124 5.36 -26.43 9.91
CA LEU A 124 4.31 -27.45 10.01
C LEU A 124 4.76 -28.61 9.13
N ASP A 125 5.54 -29.50 9.75
CA ASP A 125 5.66 -30.87 9.28
C ASP A 125 4.25 -31.49 9.20
N THR A 126 4.09 -32.28 8.17
CA THR A 126 2.82 -32.83 7.70
C THR A 126 2.20 -33.71 8.78
N PRO A 127 0.86 -33.76 8.97
CA PRO A 127 0.27 -34.62 9.98
C PRO A 127 0.53 -36.09 9.63
N THR A 128 1.41 -36.75 10.37
CA THR A 128 1.52 -38.22 10.39
C THR A 128 0.21 -38.78 10.96
N GLU A 129 -0.44 -39.63 10.16
CA GLU A 129 -1.62 -40.39 10.54
C GLU A 129 -1.40 -41.17 11.85
N PRO A 130 -2.42 -41.29 12.73
CA PRO A 130 -2.36 -42.19 13.87
C PRO A 130 -2.66 -43.61 13.40
N THR A 131 -1.63 -44.41 13.13
CA THR A 131 -1.78 -45.87 13.10
C THR A 131 -1.86 -46.41 14.52
N SER A 132 -3.10 -46.59 14.98
CA SER A 132 -3.64 -47.80 15.61
C SER A 132 -2.73 -48.63 16.53
N ASP A 133 -3.13 -48.62 17.81
CA ASP A 133 -3.34 -49.76 18.71
C ASP A 133 -2.15 -50.55 19.29
N LEU A 134 -2.05 -50.44 20.62
CA LEU A 134 -1.61 -51.48 21.55
C LEU A 134 -2.48 -52.73 21.39
N ASP A 135 -1.89 -53.88 21.06
CA ASP A 135 -1.63 -55.05 21.93
C ASP A 135 -0.87 -56.14 21.13
#